data_AF-A0A3R6EI80-F1
#
_entry.id   AF-A0A3R6EI80-F1
#
_cell.length_a   1.000
_cell.length_b   1.000
_cell.length_c   1.000
_cell.angle_alpha   90.00
_cell.angle_beta   90.00
_cell.angle_gamma   90.00
#
_symmetry.space_group_name_H-M   'P 1'
#
loop_
_entity.id
_entity.type
_entity.pdbx_description
1 polymer ?
#
loop_
_entity_poly.entity_id
_entity_poly.type
_entity_poly.pdbx_seq_one_letter_code
_entity_poly.pdbx_strand_id
1 'polypeptide(L)'
;MKAIMDEDKVIKLLDSQIRNSYGNVFWTHKIHEKDADIYRCWNNWIKIAQIVLSAISTTGIIFILFGVSQNTPLRDGQYDCVRWAALISSGISALLVIANSLAKGYDLGELSASHGATALKLLDLREEYLSLLYDIKAKSINVEEIQERQDELKERTLSVYANAPRTTSRGYGKASKAIEDGEPFFTKDSLNKILPVDLQEE
;
A
#
# COMPACT_ATOMS: atom_id res chain seq x y z
N MET A 1 44.52 2.32 24.41
CA MET A 1 43.64 3.50 24.57
C MET A 1 43.38 4.21 23.24
N LYS A 2 44.40 4.63 22.46
CA LYS A 2 44.18 5.29 21.15
C LYS A 2 43.49 4.42 20.09
N ALA A 3 43.80 3.12 20.01
CA ALA A 3 43.16 2.17 19.09
C ALA A 3 41.69 1.89 19.45
N ILE A 4 41.39 1.65 20.74
CA ILE A 4 40.01 1.47 21.25
C ILE A 4 39.16 2.72 20.98
N MET A 5 39.74 3.92 21.14
CA MET A 5 39.07 5.20 20.89
C MET A 5 38.83 5.48 19.39
N ASP A 6 39.56 4.79 18.49
CA ASP A 6 39.37 4.84 17.05
C ASP A 6 38.26 3.87 16.62
N GLU A 7 38.23 2.67 17.22
CA GLU A 7 37.20 1.65 17.00
C GLU A 7 35.81 2.10 17.47
N ASP A 8 35.69 2.66 18.68
CA ASP A 8 34.43 3.22 19.19
C ASP A 8 33.89 4.34 18.26
N LYS A 9 34.79 5.11 17.63
CA LYS A 9 34.43 6.15 16.67
C LYS A 9 33.91 5.56 15.37
N VAL A 10 34.51 4.48 14.87
CA VAL A 10 34.05 3.74 13.69
C VAL A 10 32.67 3.13 13.94
N ILE A 11 32.48 2.46 15.08
CA ILE A 11 31.19 1.87 15.48
C ILE A 11 30.10 2.95 15.51
N LYS A 12 30.39 4.13 16.08
CA LYS A 12 29.43 5.24 16.12
C LYS A 12 29.05 5.74 14.73
N LEU A 13 29.97 5.77 13.77
CA LEU A 13 29.68 6.15 12.38
C LEU A 13 28.81 5.09 11.69
N LEU A 14 29.12 3.80 11.88
CA LEU A 14 28.34 2.69 11.34
C LEU A 14 26.92 2.66 11.91
N ASP A 15 26.79 2.78 13.23
CA ASP A 15 25.49 2.86 13.92
C ASP A 15 24.62 4.00 13.36
N SER A 16 25.19 5.20 13.20
CA SER A 16 24.47 6.34 12.60
C SER A 16 24.00 6.05 11.18
N GLN A 17 24.83 5.42 10.34
CA GLN A 17 24.47 5.03 8.98
C GLN A 17 23.37 3.96 8.94
N ILE A 18 23.44 2.99 9.85
CA ILE A 18 22.44 1.91 9.98
C ILE A 18 21.10 2.49 10.43
N ARG A 19 21.08 3.41 11.42
CA ARG A 19 19.86 4.12 11.84
C ARG A 19 19.21 4.89 10.70
N ASN A 20 20.01 5.58 9.88
CA ASN A 20 19.49 6.28 8.71
C ASN A 20 18.88 5.30 7.69
N SER A 21 19.52 4.16 7.47
CA SER A 21 19.03 3.11 6.56
C SER A 21 17.72 2.50 7.09
N TYR A 22 17.66 2.18 8.38
CA TYR A 22 16.45 1.75 9.08
C TYR A 22 15.30 2.75 8.90
N GLY A 23 15.55 4.04 9.12
CA GLY A 23 14.55 5.09 8.92
C GLY A 23 14.02 5.15 7.48
N ASN A 24 14.89 5.01 6.48
CA ASN A 24 14.48 4.99 5.08
C ASN A 24 13.63 3.77 4.75
N VAL A 25 13.98 2.58 5.25
CA VAL A 25 13.19 1.35 5.05
C VAL A 25 11.84 1.47 5.74
N PHE A 26 11.81 1.94 7.00
CA PHE A 26 10.57 2.18 7.74
C PHE A 26 9.63 3.12 6.99
N TRP A 27 10.18 4.25 6.50
CA TRP A 27 9.40 5.24 5.78
C TRP A 27 8.81 4.65 4.49
N THR A 28 9.66 3.98 3.70
CA THR A 28 9.24 3.37 2.45
C THR A 28 8.20 2.29 2.67
N HIS A 29 8.37 1.45 3.71
CA HIS A 29 7.37 0.48 4.15
C HIS A 29 6.01 1.15 4.38
N LYS A 30 5.95 2.22 5.19
CA LYS A 30 4.69 2.91 5.51
C LYS A 30 4.03 3.51 4.26
N ILE A 31 4.80 4.05 3.32
CA ILE A 31 4.24 4.53 2.05
C ILE A 31 3.60 3.39 1.27
N HIS A 32 4.29 2.25 1.12
CA HIS A 32 3.74 1.09 0.42
C HIS A 32 2.48 0.54 1.10
N GLU A 33 2.42 0.51 2.44
CA GLU A 33 1.22 0.15 3.19
C GLU A 33 0.04 1.08 2.83
N LYS A 34 0.26 2.41 2.80
CA LYS A 34 -0.79 3.39 2.47
C LYS A 34 -1.19 3.36 0.99
N ASP A 35 -0.26 3.13 0.07
CA ASP A 35 -0.60 2.95 -1.34
C ASP A 35 -1.41 1.67 -1.55
N ALA A 36 -1.04 0.56 -0.90
CA ALA A 36 -1.82 -0.69 -0.94
C ALA A 36 -3.27 -0.46 -0.48
N ASP A 37 -3.47 0.27 0.62
CA ASP A 37 -4.80 0.64 1.12
C ASP A 37 -5.59 1.53 0.16
N ILE A 38 -4.94 2.53 -0.44
CA ILE A 38 -5.58 3.43 -1.41
C ILE A 38 -6.09 2.63 -2.61
N TYR A 39 -5.23 1.81 -3.19
CA TYR A 39 -5.59 1.00 -4.36
C TYR A 39 -6.65 -0.05 -4.03
N ARG A 40 -6.58 -0.67 -2.84
CA ARG A 40 -7.63 -1.57 -2.35
C ARG A 40 -8.98 -0.88 -2.26
N CYS A 41 -9.03 0.31 -1.67
CA CYS A 41 -10.25 1.09 -1.57
C CYS A 41 -10.81 1.43 -2.95
N TRP A 42 -10.00 1.94 -3.87
CA TRP A 42 -10.46 2.26 -5.23
C TRP A 42 -10.95 1.02 -5.98
N ASN A 43 -10.24 -0.10 -5.89
CA ASN A 43 -10.67 -1.36 -6.50
C ASN A 43 -12.03 -1.80 -5.96
N ASN A 44 -12.23 -1.73 -4.64
CA ASN A 44 -13.50 -2.10 -4.01
C ASN A 44 -14.64 -1.18 -4.45
N TRP A 45 -14.41 0.13 -4.55
CA TRP A 45 -15.41 1.07 -5.06
C TRP A 45 -15.83 0.74 -6.50
N ILE A 46 -14.88 0.42 -7.38
CA ILE A 46 -15.18 0.03 -8.76
C ILE A 46 -15.98 -1.28 -8.79
N LYS A 47 -15.57 -2.28 -8.01
CA LYS A 47 -16.27 -3.58 -7.94
C LYS A 47 -17.70 -3.43 -7.43
N ILE A 48 -17.92 -2.62 -6.38
CA ILE A 48 -19.26 -2.34 -5.87
C ILE A 48 -20.11 -1.63 -6.94
N ALA A 49 -19.56 -0.64 -7.64
CA ALA A 49 -20.27 0.03 -8.72
C ALA A 49 -20.66 -0.94 -9.85
N GLN A 50 -19.75 -1.85 -10.25
CA GLN A 50 -20.04 -2.89 -11.24
C GLN A 50 -21.17 -3.83 -10.78
N ILE A 51 -21.18 -4.24 -9.51
CA ILE A 51 -22.25 -5.09 -8.95
C ILE A 51 -23.60 -4.36 -9.00
N VAL A 52 -23.64 -3.11 -8.55
CA VAL A 52 -24.87 -2.29 -8.56
C VAL A 52 -25.39 -2.08 -9.98
N LEU A 53 -24.52 -1.68 -10.92
CA LEU A 53 -24.89 -1.50 -12.32
C LEU A 53 -25.37 -2.82 -12.96
N SER A 54 -24.74 -3.94 -12.64
CA SER A 54 -25.14 -5.27 -13.12
C SER A 54 -26.51 -5.68 -12.58
N ALA A 55 -26.78 -5.42 -11.30
CA ALA A 55 -28.08 -5.72 -10.68
C ALA A 55 -29.20 -4.88 -11.31
N ILE A 56 -28.96 -3.59 -11.55
CA ILE A 56 -29.93 -2.70 -12.21
C ILE A 56 -30.18 -3.14 -13.65
N SER A 57 -29.13 -3.44 -14.42
CA SER A 57 -29.26 -3.91 -15.80
C SER A 57 -30.05 -5.22 -15.88
N THR A 58 -29.72 -6.21 -15.03
CA THR A 58 -30.41 -7.50 -14.99
C THR A 58 -31.90 -7.34 -14.64
N THR A 59 -32.21 -6.53 -13.63
CA THR A 59 -33.60 -6.27 -13.21
C THR A 59 -34.38 -5.54 -14.31
N GLY A 60 -33.77 -4.56 -14.98
CA GLY A 60 -34.38 -3.84 -16.08
C GLY A 60 -34.70 -4.73 -17.28
N ILE A 61 -33.80 -5.65 -17.63
CA ILE A 61 -34.02 -6.65 -18.69
C ILE A 61 -35.19 -7.58 -18.32
N ILE A 62 -35.22 -8.08 -17.08
CA ILE A 62 -36.32 -8.93 -16.59
C ILE A 62 -37.66 -8.18 -16.71
N PHE A 63 -37.72 -6.92 -16.29
CA PHE A 63 -38.94 -6.12 -16.40
C PHE A 63 -39.40 -5.95 -17.85
N ILE A 64 -38.48 -5.70 -18.79
CA ILE A 64 -38.80 -5.60 -20.22
C ILE A 64 -39.36 -6.93 -20.75
N LEU A 65 -38.75 -8.06 -20.40
CA LEU A 65 -39.20 -9.38 -20.85
C LEU A 65 -40.61 -9.74 -20.35
N PHE A 66 -40.92 -9.46 -19.07
CA PHE A 66 -42.25 -9.72 -18.51
C PHE A 66 -43.30 -8.71 -18.98
N GLY A 67 -42.93 -7.44 -19.16
CA GLY A 67 -43.84 -6.39 -19.65
C GLY A 67 -44.26 -6.57 -21.10
N VAL A 68 -43.42 -7.16 -21.95
CA VAL A 68 -43.65 -7.32 -23.41
C VAL A 68 -44.34 -8.65 -23.76
N SER A 69 -44.69 -9.49 -22.78
CA SER A 69 -45.35 -10.79 -23.01
C SER A 69 -46.69 -10.65 -23.75
N GLN A 70 -46.85 -11.41 -24.85
CA GLN A 70 -48.03 -11.38 -25.75
C GLN A 70 -49.39 -11.63 -25.06
N ASN A 71 -49.38 -12.18 -23.84
CA ASN A 71 -50.59 -12.61 -23.12
C ASN A 71 -51.10 -11.58 -22.09
N THR A 72 -50.41 -10.47 -21.91
CA THR A 72 -50.80 -9.39 -20.99
C THR A 72 -50.84 -8.08 -21.79
N PRO A 73 -52.02 -7.65 -22.28
CA PRO A 73 -52.11 -6.38 -22.99
C PRO A 73 -51.75 -5.24 -22.04
N LEU A 74 -50.62 -4.59 -22.31
CA LEU A 74 -50.15 -3.40 -21.62
C LEU A 74 -51.22 -2.31 -21.76
N ARG A 75 -51.64 -1.73 -20.64
CA ARG A 75 -52.61 -0.63 -20.59
C ARG A 75 -52.01 0.59 -21.27
N ASP A 76 -52.77 1.33 -22.09
CA ASP A 76 -52.31 2.55 -22.78
C ASP A 76 -51.63 3.51 -21.77
N GLY A 77 -50.31 3.61 -21.86
CA GLY A 77 -49.42 4.30 -20.90
C GLY A 77 -48.23 3.45 -20.39
N GLN A 78 -48.31 2.12 -20.42
CA GLN A 78 -47.20 1.24 -20.03
C GLN A 78 -46.14 1.03 -21.13
N TYR A 79 -46.46 1.35 -22.39
CA TYR A 79 -45.47 1.29 -23.48
C TYR A 79 -44.34 2.31 -23.29
N ASP A 80 -44.63 3.49 -22.75
CA ASP A 80 -43.62 4.50 -22.48
C ASP A 80 -42.69 4.07 -21.36
N CYS A 81 -43.20 3.47 -20.27
CA CYS A 81 -42.34 3.00 -19.19
C CYS A 81 -41.42 1.84 -19.62
N VAL A 82 -41.87 0.95 -20.50
CA VAL A 82 -41.02 -0.10 -21.10
C VAL A 82 -39.94 0.49 -21.99
N ARG A 83 -40.26 1.51 -22.81
CA ARG A 83 -39.27 2.20 -23.67
C ARG A 83 -38.20 2.92 -22.84
N TRP A 84 -38.61 3.61 -21.77
CA TRP A 84 -37.67 4.25 -20.84
C TRP A 84 -36.81 3.21 -20.10
N ALA A 85 -37.39 2.10 -19.65
CA ALA A 85 -36.65 1.01 -19.03
C ALA A 85 -35.60 0.39 -19.97
N ALA A 86 -35.93 0.21 -21.26
CA ALA A 86 -35.00 -0.27 -22.26
C ALA A 86 -33.85 0.70 -22.52
N LEU A 87 -34.14 1.99 -22.66
CA LEU A 87 -33.12 3.02 -22.87
C LEU A 87 -32.15 3.11 -21.68
N ILE A 88 -32.69 3.12 -20.46
CA ILE A 88 -31.90 3.15 -19.22
C ILE A 88 -31.06 1.87 -19.09
N SER A 89 -31.65 0.69 -19.31
CA SER A 89 -30.94 -0.60 -19.20
C SER A 89 -29.81 -0.71 -20.23
N SER A 90 -30.03 -0.23 -21.45
CA SER A 90 -29.00 -0.17 -22.49
C SER A 90 -27.86 0.78 -22.11
N GLY A 91 -28.18 1.97 -21.58
CA GLY A 91 -27.17 2.93 -21.13
C GLY A 91 -26.34 2.39 -19.96
N ILE A 92 -26.98 1.78 -18.97
CA ILE A 92 -26.31 1.14 -17.83
C ILE A 92 -25.41 -0.01 -18.30
N SER A 93 -25.87 -0.82 -19.25
CA SER A 93 -25.07 -1.91 -19.81
C SER A 93 -23.83 -1.39 -20.56
N ALA A 94 -23.96 -0.30 -21.32
CA ALA A 94 -22.82 0.34 -21.98
C ALA A 94 -21.81 0.89 -20.96
N LEU A 95 -22.29 1.55 -19.90
CA LEU A 95 -21.43 2.01 -18.79
C LEU A 95 -20.73 0.85 -18.09
N LEU A 96 -21.42 -0.26 -17.87
CA LEU A 96 -20.86 -1.46 -17.27
C LEU A 96 -19.75 -2.06 -18.15
N VAL A 97 -19.91 -2.07 -19.47
CA VAL A 97 -18.87 -2.51 -20.41
C VAL A 97 -17.64 -1.60 -20.33
N ILE A 98 -17.83 -0.27 -20.30
CA ILE A 98 -16.73 0.70 -20.14
C ILE A 98 -16.02 0.46 -18.81
N ALA A 99 -16.76 0.35 -17.70
CA ALA A 99 -16.19 0.14 -16.38
C ALA A 99 -15.39 -1.17 -16.30
N ASN A 100 -15.90 -2.28 -16.86
CA ASN A 100 -15.17 -3.55 -16.94
C ASN A 100 -13.91 -3.45 -17.81
N SER A 101 -13.99 -2.74 -18.93
CA SER A 101 -12.84 -2.57 -19.84
C SER A 101 -11.72 -1.76 -19.18
N LEU A 102 -12.08 -0.67 -18.48
CA LEU A 102 -11.12 0.15 -17.74
C LEU A 102 -10.52 -0.61 -16.56
N ALA A 103 -11.32 -1.35 -15.79
CA ALA A 103 -10.83 -2.17 -14.69
C ALA A 103 -9.86 -3.27 -15.14
N LYS A 104 -10.04 -3.80 -16.36
CA LYS A 104 -9.12 -4.77 -16.95
C LYS A 104 -7.81 -4.14 -17.42
N GLY A 105 -7.83 -2.88 -17.86
CA GLY A 105 -6.64 -2.14 -18.28
C GLY A 105 -5.82 -1.55 -17.13
N TYR A 106 -6.47 -1.25 -16.01
CA TYR A 106 -5.85 -0.74 -14.79
C TYR A 106 -6.20 -1.66 -13.61
N ASP A 107 -5.42 -2.73 -13.42
CA ASP A 107 -5.65 -3.65 -12.31
C ASP A 107 -5.16 -3.05 -10.99
N LEU A 108 -6.04 -2.26 -10.37
CA LEU A 108 -5.83 -1.68 -9.04
C LEU A 108 -5.71 -2.76 -7.96
N GLY A 109 -6.26 -3.96 -8.20
CA GLY A 109 -6.13 -5.11 -7.31
C GLY A 109 -4.70 -5.65 -7.31
N GLU A 110 -4.13 -5.87 -8.49
CA GLU A 110 -2.73 -6.27 -8.67
C GLU A 110 -1.78 -5.22 -8.09
N LEU A 111 -2.03 -3.93 -8.36
CA LEU A 111 -1.20 -2.86 -7.82
C LEU A 111 -1.27 -2.80 -6.29
N SER A 112 -2.47 -2.95 -5.71
CA SER A 112 -2.64 -3.06 -4.26
C SER A 112 -1.87 -4.25 -3.67
N ALA A 113 -1.96 -5.42 -4.30
CA ALA A 113 -1.25 -6.62 -3.88
C ALA A 113 0.28 -6.46 -3.99
N SER A 114 0.77 -5.84 -5.07
CA SER A 114 2.18 -5.57 -5.30
C SER A 114 2.75 -4.61 -4.24
N HIS A 115 2.07 -3.49 -3.97
CA HIS A 115 2.45 -2.59 -2.88
C HIS A 115 2.43 -3.30 -1.51
N GLY A 116 1.41 -4.13 -1.24
CA GLY A 116 1.32 -4.91 -0.01
C GLY A 116 2.46 -5.93 0.14
N ALA A 117 2.83 -6.62 -0.94
CA ALA A 117 3.95 -7.55 -0.94
C ALA A 117 5.29 -6.84 -0.70
N THR A 118 5.50 -5.67 -1.32
CA THR A 118 6.68 -4.83 -1.06
C THR A 118 6.71 -4.35 0.39
N ALA A 119 5.57 -3.91 0.95
CA ALA A 119 5.45 -3.48 2.34
C ALA A 119 5.89 -4.59 3.31
N LEU A 120 5.45 -5.84 3.09
CA LEU A 120 5.85 -6.99 3.91
C LEU A 120 7.36 -7.27 3.85
N LYS A 121 7.98 -7.19 2.66
CA LYS A 121 9.44 -7.36 2.52
C LYS A 121 10.22 -6.25 3.21
N LEU A 122 9.72 -5.01 3.16
CA LEU A 122 10.35 -3.89 3.85
C LEU A 122 10.14 -3.95 5.37
N LEU A 123 9.02 -4.52 5.83
CA LEU A 123 8.79 -4.81 7.25
C LEU A 123 9.84 -5.80 7.78
N ASP A 124 10.10 -6.89 7.05
CA ASP A 124 11.15 -7.85 7.39
C ASP A 124 12.53 -7.20 7.49
N LEU A 125 12.96 -6.48 6.44
CA LEU A 125 14.22 -5.74 6.44
C LEU A 125 14.32 -4.72 7.59
N ARG A 126 13.21 -4.05 7.92
CA ARG A 126 13.16 -3.12 9.04
C ARG A 126 13.48 -3.84 10.35
N GLU A 127 12.86 -4.99 10.62
CA GLU A 127 13.11 -5.74 11.84
C GLU A 127 14.56 -6.25 11.91
N GLU A 128 15.16 -6.62 10.78
CA GLU A 128 16.56 -7.03 10.75
C GLU A 128 17.53 -5.86 10.99
N TYR A 129 17.27 -4.69 10.40
CA TYR A 129 18.01 -3.47 10.73
C TYR A 129 17.89 -3.12 12.21
N LEU A 130 16.70 -3.29 12.79
CA LEU A 130 16.47 -3.06 14.21
C LEU A 130 17.27 -4.04 15.08
N SER A 131 17.29 -5.32 14.71
CA SER A 131 18.09 -6.35 15.37
C SER A 131 19.59 -6.01 15.32
N LEU A 132 20.08 -5.54 14.17
CA LEU A 132 21.49 -5.12 14.05
C LEU A 132 21.81 -3.93 14.96
N LEU A 133 20.91 -2.96 15.08
CA LEU A 133 21.07 -1.84 16.02
C LEU A 133 21.15 -2.32 17.48
N TYR A 134 20.36 -3.35 17.84
CA TYR A 134 20.43 -4.00 19.15
C TYR A 134 21.78 -4.65 19.41
N ASP A 135 22.29 -5.42 18.44
CA ASP A 135 23.58 -6.10 18.56
C ASP A 135 24.73 -5.08 18.73
N ILE A 136 24.69 -3.98 17.98
CA ILE A 136 25.65 -2.87 18.13
C ILE A 136 25.57 -2.27 19.53
N LYS A 137 24.37 -1.95 20.02
CA LYS A 137 24.22 -1.33 21.34
C LYS A 137 24.60 -2.27 22.48
N ALA A 138 24.34 -3.56 22.34
CA ALA A 138 24.76 -4.59 23.28
C ALA A 138 26.29 -4.83 23.26
N LYS A 139 27.00 -4.29 22.26
CA LYS A 139 28.42 -4.59 21.98
C LYS A 139 28.66 -6.10 21.84
N SER A 140 27.68 -6.81 21.28
CA SER A 140 27.73 -8.28 21.11
C SER A 140 28.47 -8.70 19.84
N ILE A 141 28.74 -7.76 18.94
CA ILE A 141 29.40 -7.97 17.64
C ILE A 141 30.56 -6.99 17.44
N ASN A 142 31.56 -7.39 16.65
CA ASN A 142 32.72 -6.56 16.32
C ASN A 142 32.48 -5.69 15.07
N VAL A 143 33.44 -4.82 14.74
CA VAL A 143 33.33 -3.89 13.59
C VAL A 143 33.15 -4.63 12.26
N GLU A 144 33.90 -5.71 12.05
CA GLU A 144 33.84 -6.51 10.83
C GLU A 144 32.45 -7.14 10.64
N GLU A 145 31.87 -7.71 11.70
CA GLU A 145 30.52 -8.29 11.69
C GLU A 145 29.43 -7.24 11.44
N ILE A 146 29.60 -6.03 12.00
CA ILE A 146 28.68 -4.90 11.74
C ILE A 146 28.69 -4.54 10.25
N GLN A 147 29.87 -4.45 9.64
CA GLN A 147 30.02 -4.09 8.23
C GLN A 147 29.43 -5.16 7.32
N GLU A 148 29.73 -6.43 7.58
CA GLU A 148 29.23 -7.56 6.80
C GLU A 148 27.69 -7.60 6.79
N ARG A 149 27.06 -7.55 7.98
CA ARG A 149 25.59 -7.52 8.09
C ARG A 149 24.99 -6.26 7.47
N GLN A 150 25.64 -5.11 7.64
CA GLN A 150 25.17 -3.87 7.02
C GLN A 150 25.14 -3.98 5.49
N ASP A 151 26.19 -4.54 4.90
CA ASP A 151 26.29 -4.67 3.44
C ASP A 151 25.30 -5.69 2.89
N GLU A 152 25.08 -6.82 3.58
CA GLU A 152 24.01 -7.78 3.24
C GLU A 152 22.63 -7.09 3.25
N LEU A 153 22.31 -6.35 4.32
CA LEU A 153 21.03 -5.66 4.43
C LEU A 153 20.85 -4.57 3.36
N LYS A 154 21.91 -3.85 3.00
CA LYS A 154 21.87 -2.86 1.91
C LYS A 154 21.58 -3.52 0.56
N GLU A 155 22.22 -4.65 0.26
CA GLU A 155 22.01 -5.38 -0.98
C GLU A 155 20.57 -5.89 -1.08
N ARG A 156 20.07 -6.51 -0.01
CA ARG A 156 18.67 -6.98 0.05
C ARG A 156 17.67 -5.84 -0.06
N THR A 157 17.94 -4.71 0.60
CA THR A 157 17.11 -3.50 0.49
C THR A 157 17.07 -2.98 -0.94
N LEU A 158 18.22 -2.91 -1.61
CA LEU A 158 18.30 -2.48 -3.01
C LEU A 158 17.51 -3.43 -3.94
N SER A 159 17.59 -4.74 -3.70
CA SER A 159 16.83 -5.74 -4.45
C SER A 159 15.31 -5.55 -4.29
N VAL A 160 14.83 -5.25 -3.08
CA VAL A 160 13.41 -4.94 -2.85
C VAL A 160 13.01 -3.66 -3.58
N TYR A 161 13.82 -2.60 -3.50
CA TYR A 161 13.54 -1.33 -4.18
C TYR A 161 13.55 -1.44 -5.71
N ALA A 162 14.43 -2.25 -6.28
CA ALA A 162 14.49 -2.47 -7.73
C ALA A 162 13.21 -3.10 -8.31
N ASN A 163 12.49 -3.88 -7.48
CA ASN A 163 11.27 -4.59 -7.86
C ASN A 163 9.99 -3.92 -7.32
N ALA A 164 10.11 -2.81 -6.60
CA ALA A 164 8.98 -2.13 -5.98
C ALA A 164 8.17 -1.33 -7.03
N PRO A 165 6.83 -1.35 -6.96
CA PRO A 165 6.02 -0.42 -7.73
C PRO A 165 6.30 1.03 -7.31
N ARG A 166 6.10 1.98 -8.23
CA ARG A 166 6.28 3.40 -7.92
C ARG A 166 5.26 3.86 -6.88
N THR A 167 5.73 4.49 -5.82
CA THR A 167 4.89 5.08 -4.77
C THR A 167 4.20 6.35 -5.24
N THR A 168 3.10 6.71 -4.58
CA THR A 168 2.31 7.91 -4.94
C THR A 168 2.48 9.03 -3.93
N SER A 169 2.29 10.29 -4.37
CA SER A 169 2.26 11.45 -3.48
C SER A 169 1.13 11.36 -2.44
N ARG A 170 0.03 10.69 -2.79
CA ARG A 170 -1.10 10.46 -1.88
C ARG A 170 -0.75 9.43 -0.81
N GLY A 171 -0.05 8.37 -1.17
CA GLY A 171 0.54 7.40 -0.24
C GLY A 171 1.52 8.07 0.71
N TYR A 172 2.45 8.87 0.17
CA TYR A 172 3.39 9.66 0.96
C TYR A 172 2.68 10.58 1.96
N GLY A 173 1.70 11.38 1.51
CA GLY A 173 0.98 12.29 2.38
C GLY A 173 0.20 11.58 3.49
N LYS A 174 -0.39 10.42 3.19
CA LYS A 174 -1.06 9.59 4.21
C LYS A 174 -0.08 8.96 5.20
N ALA A 175 1.08 8.51 4.72
CA ALA A 175 2.13 7.97 5.57
C ALA A 175 2.67 9.06 6.49
N SER A 176 3.01 10.24 5.95
CA SER A 176 3.47 11.41 6.72
C SER A 176 2.45 11.82 7.77
N LYS A 177 1.17 11.89 7.43
CA LYS A 177 0.11 12.24 8.39
C LYS A 177 -0.06 11.18 9.48
N ALA A 178 -0.08 9.89 9.12
CA ALA A 178 -0.11 8.82 10.10
C ALA A 178 1.08 8.88 11.06
N ILE A 179 2.20 9.37 10.56
CA ILE A 179 3.44 9.61 11.29
C ILE A 179 3.34 10.83 12.21
N GLU A 180 2.87 11.97 11.71
CA GLU A 180 2.70 13.20 12.51
C GLU A 180 1.64 13.08 13.61
N ASP A 181 0.52 12.41 13.35
CA ASP A 181 -0.61 12.29 14.29
C ASP A 181 -0.31 11.32 15.48
N GLY A 182 0.86 10.69 15.53
CA GLY A 182 1.26 9.78 16.61
C GLY A 182 2.28 8.67 16.30
N GLU A 183 2.83 8.58 15.08
CA GLU A 183 3.96 7.68 14.73
C GLU A 183 5.21 8.49 14.27
N PRO A 184 5.98 9.15 15.13
CA PRO A 184 6.75 10.35 14.76
C PRO A 184 8.11 10.06 14.10
N PHE A 185 8.45 10.58 12.91
CA PHE A 185 9.81 10.56 12.30
C PHE A 185 10.08 11.86 11.53
N PHE A 186 11.16 12.68 11.62
CA PHE A 186 12.61 12.46 11.60
C PHE A 186 13.42 13.55 12.38
N THR A 187 13.32 13.58 13.70
CA THR A 187 14.27 14.19 14.65
C THR A 187 14.84 13.10 15.58
N LYS A 188 15.90 13.38 16.35
CA LYS A 188 16.44 12.48 17.39
C LYS A 188 15.32 11.96 18.31
N ASP A 189 14.47 12.87 18.79
CA ASP A 189 13.29 12.56 19.62
C ASP A 189 12.28 11.63 18.95
N SER A 190 12.15 11.75 17.64
CA SER A 190 11.21 10.95 16.85
C SER A 190 11.77 9.53 16.67
N LEU A 191 13.07 9.40 16.31
CA LEU A 191 13.81 8.14 16.18
C LEU A 191 13.72 7.32 17.46
N ASN A 192 13.89 7.96 18.61
CA ASN A 192 13.71 7.31 19.90
C ASN A 192 12.33 6.69 20.09
N LYS A 193 11.25 7.24 19.52
CA LYS A 193 9.89 6.74 19.79
C LYS A 193 9.51 5.46 19.05
N ILE A 194 10.14 5.10 17.92
CA ILE A 194 9.97 3.74 17.32
C ILE A 194 11.07 2.78 17.73
N LEU A 195 12.22 3.29 18.14
CA LEU A 195 13.24 2.43 18.70
C LEU A 195 12.73 1.95 20.07
N PRO A 196 12.78 0.65 20.38
CA PRO A 196 12.33 0.23 21.70
C PRO A 196 13.26 0.82 22.78
N VAL A 197 12.77 0.93 24.02
CA VAL A 197 13.32 1.81 25.08
C VAL A 197 14.83 1.72 25.19
N ASP A 198 15.36 0.52 25.11
CA ASP A 198 16.79 0.26 25.25
C ASP A 198 17.63 0.72 24.08
N LEU A 199 17.11 1.23 22.97
CA LEU A 199 17.84 1.77 21.80
C LEU A 199 17.74 3.29 21.64
N GLN A 200 16.99 3.94 22.53
CA GLN A 200 16.78 5.38 22.54
C GLN A 200 18.06 6.11 22.98
N GLU A 201 18.33 7.29 22.42
CA GLU A 201 19.42 8.20 22.78
C GLU A 201 18.87 9.40 23.56
N GLU A 202 19.56 9.91 24.59
CA GLU A 202 19.11 11.11 25.34
C GLU A 202 19.04 12.40 24.52
#